data_AF-A0ABD6TIS9-F1
#
_entry.id   AF-A0ABD6TIS9-F1
#
_cell.length_a   1.000
_cell.length_b   1.000
_cell.length_c   1.000
_cell.angle_alpha   90.00
_cell.angle_beta   90.00
_cell.angle_gamma   90.00
#
_symmetry.space_group_name_H-M   'P 1'
#
loop_
_entity.id
_entity.type
_entity.pdbx_description
1 polymer ?
#
loop_
_entity_poly.entity_id
_entity_poly.type
_entity_poly.pdbx_seq_one_letter_code
_entity_poly.pdbx_strand_id
1 'polypeptide(L)'
;MVISDKKKAIEFLIIGVDKNKIPSIHPKLNIDRVIQISQDYNDENHLEGVLPTNIRESIAFYERYDGFNGYAWQVKIKVPPSRFGGDDNVSLIISDEKSCVEYIYDPSGYPVTPHLDDESDEYDE
;
A
#
# COMPACT_ATOMS: atom_id res chain seq x y z
N MET A 1 3.65 -7.17 -19.18
CA MET A 1 4.60 -7.39 -20.30
C MET A 1 5.12 -6.03 -20.73
N VAL A 2 6.43 -5.78 -20.62
CA VAL A 2 7.04 -4.46 -20.89
C VAL A 2 7.88 -4.54 -22.17
N ILE A 3 7.69 -3.57 -23.06
CA ILE A 3 8.66 -3.18 -24.09
C ILE A 3 9.10 -1.77 -23.72
N SER A 4 10.39 -1.59 -23.44
CA SER A 4 11.01 -0.33 -23.04
C SER A 4 11.28 0.55 -24.27
N ASP A 5 10.86 1.82 -24.26
CA ASP A 5 11.48 2.83 -25.13
C ASP A 5 11.71 4.16 -24.41
N LYS A 6 12.99 4.58 -24.45
CA LYS A 6 13.67 5.89 -24.30
C LYS A 6 13.09 7.09 -23.53
N LYS A 7 11.92 7.04 -22.89
CA LYS A 7 11.28 8.24 -22.31
C LYS A 7 11.36 8.42 -20.80
N LYS A 8 12.10 7.59 -20.05
CA LYS A 8 12.08 7.63 -18.56
C LYS A 8 10.65 7.61 -17.98
N ALA A 9 9.70 7.01 -18.70
CA ALA A 9 8.34 6.85 -18.18
C ALA A 9 8.35 5.66 -17.23
N ILE A 10 8.08 5.91 -15.96
CA ILE A 10 7.67 4.87 -15.03
C ILE A 10 6.24 4.52 -15.45
N GLU A 11 6.03 3.31 -15.96
CA GLU A 11 4.70 2.80 -16.27
C GLU A 11 4.08 2.23 -15.00
N PHE A 12 2.93 2.77 -14.60
CA PHE A 12 2.20 2.35 -13.42
C PHE A 12 1.24 1.21 -13.78
N LEU A 13 1.20 0.18 -12.93
CA LEU A 13 0.11 -0.80 -13.00
C LEU A 13 -1.11 -0.19 -12.31
N ILE A 14 -2.03 0.32 -13.13
CA ILE A 14 -3.30 0.89 -12.70
C ILE A 14 -4.37 -0.20 -12.80
N ILE A 15 -4.94 -0.61 -11.67
CA ILE A 15 -5.95 -1.67 -11.60
C ILE A 15 -7.27 -1.08 -11.09
N GLY A 16 -8.39 -1.57 -11.62
CA GLY A 16 -9.73 -1.14 -11.17
C GLY A 16 -10.16 0.24 -11.69
N VAL A 17 -9.49 0.76 -12.72
CA VAL A 17 -9.78 2.07 -13.33
C VAL A 17 -10.62 1.92 -14.61
N ASP A 18 -11.60 2.81 -14.77
CA ASP A 18 -12.31 2.97 -16.05
C ASP A 18 -11.37 3.56 -17.11
N LYS A 19 -11.21 2.83 -18.23
CA LYS A 19 -10.34 3.22 -19.34
C LYS A 19 -10.63 4.62 -19.89
N ASN A 20 -11.87 5.08 -19.80
CA ASN A 20 -12.27 6.41 -20.27
C ASN A 20 -11.83 7.54 -19.32
N LYS A 21 -11.45 7.21 -18.08
CA LYS A 21 -10.98 8.15 -17.06
C LYS A 21 -9.46 8.21 -16.93
N ILE A 22 -8.72 7.30 -17.56
CA ILE A 22 -7.25 7.24 -17.55
C ILE A 22 -6.60 8.62 -17.85
N PRO A 23 -7.07 9.43 -18.81
CA PRO A 23 -6.46 10.74 -19.09
C PRO A 23 -6.62 11.79 -17.98
N SER A 24 -7.51 11.55 -17.00
CA SER A 24 -7.89 12.51 -15.95
C SER A 24 -7.40 12.16 -14.55
N ILE A 25 -6.72 11.01 -14.39
CA ILE A 25 -6.18 10.60 -13.10
C ILE A 25 -4.84 11.30 -12.89
N HIS A 26 -4.81 12.14 -11.87
CA HIS A 26 -3.60 12.83 -11.42
C HIS A 26 -3.36 12.46 -9.96
N PRO A 27 -2.54 11.43 -9.69
CA PRO A 27 -2.19 11.10 -8.33
C PRO A 27 -1.53 12.31 -7.66
N LYS A 28 -1.97 12.63 -6.44
CA LYS A 28 -1.38 13.70 -5.63
C LYS A 28 -0.02 13.32 -5.10
N LEU A 29 0.18 12.03 -4.82
CA LEU A 29 1.46 11.49 -4.40
C LEU A 29 2.27 11.02 -5.60
N ASN A 30 3.58 11.22 -5.54
CA ASN A 30 4.54 10.55 -6.42
C ASN A 30 5.12 9.31 -5.71
N ILE A 31 5.82 8.46 -6.47
CA ILE A 31 6.40 7.21 -5.95
C ILE A 31 7.37 7.45 -4.80
N ASP A 32 8.24 8.46 -4.91
CA ASP A 32 9.21 8.75 -3.85
C ASP A 32 8.50 9.08 -2.53
N ARG A 33 7.38 9.81 -2.59
CA ARG A 33 6.57 10.12 -1.42
C ARG A 33 5.84 8.91 -0.87
N VAL A 34 5.31 8.04 -1.74
CA VAL A 34 4.66 6.77 -1.33
C VAL A 34 5.67 5.84 -0.63
N ILE A 35 6.89 5.73 -1.16
CA ILE A 35 7.98 4.97 -0.55
C ILE A 35 8.34 5.57 0.81
N GLN A 36 8.50 6.89 0.89
CA GLN A 36 8.83 7.57 2.13
C GLN A 36 7.74 7.31 3.20
N ILE A 37 6.46 7.51 2.87
CA ILE A 37 5.35 7.22 3.80
C ILE A 37 5.40 5.77 4.29
N SER A 38 5.70 4.83 3.40
CA SER A 38 5.79 3.40 3.75
C SER A 38 6.95 3.11 4.71
N GLN A 39 8.10 3.76 4.49
CA GLN A 39 9.28 3.63 5.36
C GLN A 39 9.02 4.26 6.72
N ASP A 40 8.56 5.50 6.74
CA ASP A 40 8.23 6.25 7.96
C ASP A 40 7.24 5.43 8.81
N TYR A 41 6.19 4.89 8.18
CA TYR A 41 5.18 4.09 8.87
C TYR A 41 5.74 2.78 9.46
N ASN A 42 6.60 2.06 8.71
CA ASN A 42 7.24 0.84 9.23
C ASN A 42 8.13 1.14 10.43
N ASP A 43 8.90 2.23 10.37
CA ASP A 43 9.81 2.63 11.43
C ASP A 43 9.04 3.06 12.70
N GLU A 44 7.99 3.87 12.54
CA GLU A 44 7.12 4.35 13.62
C GLU A 44 6.38 3.22 14.34
N ASN A 45 5.94 2.19 13.60
CA ASN A 45 5.17 1.07 14.14
C ASN A 45 6.02 -0.18 14.41
N HIS A 46 7.35 -0.08 14.29
CA HIS A 46 8.31 -1.17 14.51
C HIS A 46 8.00 -2.46 13.72
N LEU A 47 7.56 -2.31 12.47
CA LEU A 47 7.23 -3.44 11.60
C LEU A 47 8.50 -4.06 11.02
N GLU A 48 8.64 -5.38 11.10
CA GLU A 48 9.82 -6.13 10.60
C GLU A 48 9.93 -6.19 9.06
N GLY A 49 9.03 -5.53 8.34
CA GLY A 49 8.93 -5.63 6.88
C GLY A 49 9.95 -4.77 6.13
N VAL A 50 10.44 -5.28 5.00
CA VAL A 50 11.37 -4.58 4.10
C VAL A 50 10.71 -4.34 2.74
N LEU A 51 10.78 -3.10 2.26
CA LEU A 51 10.36 -2.75 0.90
C LEU A 51 11.20 -3.53 -0.13
N PRO A 52 10.57 -4.23 -1.09
CA PRO A 52 11.32 -4.97 -2.11
C PRO A 52 12.14 -4.03 -2.98
N THR A 53 13.35 -4.46 -3.37
CA THR A 53 14.20 -3.73 -4.31
C THR A 53 13.55 -3.55 -5.69
N ASN A 54 12.61 -4.43 -6.06
CA ASN A 54 11.79 -4.26 -7.26
C ASN A 54 10.51 -3.47 -6.94
N ILE A 55 10.68 -2.15 -6.82
CA ILE A 55 9.59 -1.20 -6.54
C ILE A 55 8.42 -1.33 -7.54
N ARG A 56 8.71 -1.69 -8.79
CA ARG A 56 7.70 -1.77 -9.87
C ARG A 56 6.64 -2.83 -9.66
N GLU A 57 7.00 -3.94 -9.03
CA GLU A 57 6.06 -5.05 -8.75
C GLU A 57 5.38 -4.88 -7.38
N SER A 58 5.85 -3.90 -6.60
CA SER A 58 5.47 -3.74 -5.21
C SER A 58 4.49 -2.59 -4.99
N ILE A 59 4.36 -1.66 -5.96
CA ILE A 59 3.49 -0.49 -5.85
C ILE A 59 2.43 -0.50 -6.95
N ALA A 60 1.15 -0.39 -6.56
CA ALA A 60 0.01 -0.30 -7.47
C ALA A 60 -0.91 0.87 -7.06
N PHE A 61 -1.62 1.43 -8.04
CA PHE A 61 -2.57 2.54 -7.82
C PHE A 61 -3.98 2.11 -8.21
N TYR A 62 -4.95 2.48 -7.37
CA TYR A 62 -6.35 2.09 -7.48
C TYR A 62 -7.29 3.31 -7.37
N GLU A 63 -8.31 3.39 -8.24
CA GLU A 63 -9.40 4.40 -8.13
C GLU A 63 -10.36 4.11 -6.98
N ARG A 64 -10.47 2.83 -6.61
CA ARG A 64 -11.25 2.36 -5.47
C ARG A 64 -10.55 1.17 -4.86
N TYR A 65 -10.58 1.13 -3.53
CA TYR A 65 -10.12 0.01 -2.74
C TYR A 65 -11.23 -0.37 -1.77
N ASP A 66 -11.48 -1.66 -1.55
CA ASP A 66 -12.50 -2.09 -0.59
C ASP A 66 -12.22 -1.48 0.80
N GLY A 67 -13.25 -0.91 1.42
CA GLY A 67 -13.13 -0.23 2.72
C GLY A 67 -12.78 1.27 2.66
N PHE A 68 -12.52 1.85 1.49
CA PHE A 68 -12.27 3.30 1.34
C PHE A 68 -12.79 3.88 0.02
N ASN A 69 -13.40 5.07 0.10
CA ASN A 69 -13.82 5.84 -1.08
C ASN A 69 -12.73 6.83 -1.50
N GLY A 70 -12.00 6.51 -2.57
CA GLY A 70 -11.02 7.41 -3.17
C GLY A 70 -9.83 6.67 -3.77
N TYR A 71 -8.87 7.46 -4.23
CA TYR A 71 -7.62 6.95 -4.79
C TYR A 71 -6.69 6.40 -3.70
N ALA A 72 -6.15 5.20 -3.93
CA ALA A 72 -5.26 4.54 -3.00
C ALA A 72 -4.04 3.96 -3.70
N TRP A 73 -2.93 3.99 -2.98
CA TRP A 73 -1.71 3.27 -3.32
C TRP A 73 -1.63 2.00 -2.47
N GLN A 74 -1.38 0.87 -3.11
CA GLN A 74 -1.02 -0.37 -2.42
C GLN A 74 0.48 -0.55 -2.51
N VAL A 75 1.12 -0.78 -1.37
CA VAL A 75 2.55 -1.08 -1.27
C VAL A 75 2.75 -2.43 -0.62
N LYS A 76 3.31 -3.38 -1.36
CA LYS A 76 3.67 -4.71 -0.87
C LYS A 76 5.04 -4.63 -0.20
N ILE A 77 5.08 -5.02 1.07
CA ILE A 77 6.29 -5.10 1.89
C ILE A 77 6.54 -6.56 2.19
N LYS A 78 7.78 -7.00 1.98
CA LYS A 78 8.17 -8.38 2.28
C LYS A 78 8.40 -8.50 3.78
N VAL A 79 7.76 -9.47 4.41
CA VAL A 79 7.95 -9.78 5.83
C VAL A 79 8.65 -11.13 5.99
N PRO A 80 9.30 -11.40 7.14
CA PRO A 80 9.82 -12.72 7.43
C PRO A 80 8.70 -13.78 7.32
N PRO A 81 8.98 -14.96 6.75
CA PRO A 81 7.97 -16.00 6.60
C PRO A 81 7.41 -16.41 7.96
N SER A 82 6.08 -16.40 8.07
CA SER A 82 5.40 -16.84 9.28
C SER A 82 5.46 -18.36 9.42
N ARG A 83 5.70 -18.82 10.65
CA ARG A 83 5.65 -20.26 10.99
C ARG A 83 4.24 -20.84 10.87
N PHE A 84 3.22 -19.97 10.85
CA PHE A 84 1.81 -20.33 10.78
C PHE A 84 1.26 -20.37 9.35
N GLY A 85 2.11 -20.15 8.33
CA GLY A 85 1.70 -20.01 6.93
C GLY A 85 1.13 -18.62 6.62
N GLY A 86 0.88 -18.34 5.34
CA GLY A 86 0.45 -17.04 4.83
C GLY A 86 1.27 -16.60 3.61
N ASP A 87 0.95 -15.43 3.05
CA ASP A 87 1.82 -14.77 2.07
C ASP A 87 3.12 -14.30 2.76
N ASP A 88 4.20 -14.12 2.01
CA ASP A 88 5.43 -13.52 2.53
C ASP A 88 5.38 -11.98 2.46
N ASN A 89 4.18 -11.43 2.23
CA ASN A 89 3.96 -10.01 2.00
C ASN A 89 2.84 -9.46 2.88
N VAL A 90 3.05 -8.22 3.28
CA VAL A 90 2.07 -7.34 3.90
C VAL A 90 1.74 -6.24 2.90
N SER A 91 0.47 -5.82 2.81
CA SER A 91 0.08 -4.72 1.93
C SER A 91 -0.32 -3.48 2.71
N LEU A 92 0.44 -2.40 2.58
CA LEU A 92 0.06 -1.09 3.12
C LEU A 92 -0.87 -0.40 2.12
N ILE A 93 -2.01 0.09 2.62
CA ILE A 93 -2.94 0.89 1.83
C ILE A 93 -2.80 2.35 2.23
N ILE A 94 -2.30 3.16 1.29
CA ILE A 94 -2.02 4.59 1.49
C ILE A 94 -3.05 5.41 0.74
N SER A 95 -3.68 6.34 1.44
CA SER A 95 -4.60 7.31 0.85
C SER A 95 -3.83 8.34 0.03
N ASP A 96 -4.10 8.44 -1.26
CA ASP A 96 -3.49 9.48 -2.12
C ASP A 96 -3.91 10.88 -1.69
N GLU A 97 -5.13 11.02 -1.16
CA GLU A 97 -5.70 12.27 -0.69
C GLU A 97 -5.15 12.69 0.67
N LYS A 98 -5.10 11.78 1.64
CA LYS A 98 -4.65 12.10 3.01
C LYS A 98 -3.15 11.98 3.23
N SER A 99 -2.41 11.35 2.30
CA SER A 99 -0.97 11.14 2.42
C SER A 99 -0.54 10.32 3.64
N CYS A 100 -1.36 9.35 4.06
CA CYS A 100 -1.09 8.46 5.20
C CYS A 100 -1.56 7.02 4.92
N VAL A 101 -1.05 6.06 5.70
CA VAL A 101 -1.55 4.68 5.71
C VAL A 101 -2.92 4.66 6.39
N GLU A 102 -3.92 4.07 5.74
CA GLU A 102 -5.27 3.91 6.30
C GLU A 102 -5.41 2.56 7.01
N TYR A 103 -4.80 1.51 6.47
CA TYR A 103 -4.76 0.18 7.06
C TYR A 103 -3.73 -0.71 6.33
N ILE A 104 -3.52 -1.90 6.88
CA ILE A 104 -2.60 -2.91 6.40
C ILE A 104 -3.37 -4.20 6.16
N TYR A 105 -3.11 -4.91 5.06
CA TYR A 105 -3.44 -6.34 5.01
C TYR A 105 -2.26 -7.16 5.50
N ASP A 106 -2.50 -7.93 6.54
CA ASP A 106 -1.53 -8.89 7.04
C ASP A 106 -1.29 -10.04 6.03
N PRO A 107 -0.32 -10.94 6.27
CA PRO A 107 -0.06 -12.10 5.42
C PRO A 107 -1.26 -13.04 5.19
N SER A 108 -2.28 -12.98 6.03
CA SER A 108 -3.51 -13.77 5.91
C SER A 108 -4.58 -13.09 5.05
N GLY A 109 -4.38 -11.80 4.71
CA GLY A 109 -5.33 -10.98 3.98
C GLY A 109 -6.36 -10.29 4.89
N TYR A 110 -6.14 -10.27 6.20
CA TYR A 110 -7.02 -9.57 7.13
C TYR A 110 -6.59 -8.11 7.30
N PRO A 111 -7.52 -7.14 7.24
CA PRO A 111 -7.20 -5.74 7.45
C PRO A 111 -6.91 -5.46 8.93
N VAL A 112 -5.79 -4.81 9.21
CA VAL A 112 -5.35 -4.39 10.54
C VAL A 112 -4.92 -2.92 10.53
N THR A 113 -5.11 -2.22 11.65
CA THR A 113 -4.78 -0.80 11.82
C THR A 113 -3.89 -0.58 13.04
N PRO A 114 -2.60 -1.01 13.02
CA PRO A 114 -1.72 -0.91 14.19
C PRO A 114 -1.53 0.53 14.73
N HIS A 115 -1.78 1.53 13.89
CA HIS A 115 -1.66 2.95 14.22
C HIS A 115 -2.92 3.54 14.89
N LEU A 116 -4.03 2.79 14.93
CA LEU A 116 -5.16 3.12 15.76
C LEU A 116 -4.93 2.38 17.07
N ASP A 117 -4.60 3.13 18.13
CA ASP A 117 -4.63 2.57 19.48
C ASP A 117 -6.01 1.95 19.69
N ASP A 118 -6.06 0.73 20.22
CA ASP A 118 -7.31 0.08 20.63
C ASP A 118 -7.91 0.93 21.77
N GLU A 119 -8.66 1.99 21.44
CA GLU A 119 -9.55 2.61 22.41
C GLU A 119 -10.65 1.58 22.73
N SER A 120 -10.56 1.06 23.95
CA SER A 120 -11.55 0.26 24.69
C SER A 120 -11.69 -1.21 24.31
N ASP A 121 -10.85 -2.03 24.94
CA ASP A 121 -11.34 -3.27 25.56
C ASP A 121 -11.34 -3.05 27.09
N GLU A 122 -12.16 -2.11 27.55
CA GLU A 122 -12.66 -2.09 28.92
C GLU A 122 -13.62 -3.29 29.03
N TYR A 123 -13.07 -4.49 29.18
CA TYR A 123 -13.82 -5.61 29.73
C TYR A 123 -14.08 -5.27 31.19
N ASP A 124 -15.20 -4.61 31.45
CA ASP A 124 -15.79 -4.56 32.79
C ASP A 124 -16.00 -6.02 33.25
N GLU A 125 -15.18 -6.47 34.21
CA GLU A 125 -15.46 -7.65 35.05
C GLU A 125 -16.58 -7.39 36.06
#